data_AF-A0A1I3QLT1-F1
#
_entry.id   AF-A0A1I3QLT1-F1
#
_cell.length_a   1.000
_cell.length_b   1.000
_cell.length_c   1.000
_cell.angle_alpha   90.00
_cell.angle_beta   90.00
_cell.angle_gamma   90.00
#
_symmetry.space_group_name_H-M   'P 1'
#
loop_
_entity.id
_entity.type
_entity.pdbx_description
1 polymer ?
#
loop_
_entity_poly.entity_id
_entity_poly.type
_entity_poly.pdbx_seq_one_letter_code
_entity_poly.pdbx_strand_id
1 'polypeptide(L)'
;MIRYILHQAIEHAHLTFSGKTSNIFYNNPECQPESRRNRYSTTNCQIRERKFSELTQKLNRFGNARNKYNCIMEEKKHDNFLVGNCTELSITALMYLAEIGKNNVSHYFRHYSQTSNVKNIQPIYIEILAPVQASSYHCFVMIYSPSCISDYQFQNKNINPLYKTYDKLPNGAWVCDPWAEIVCLSENYDSHWRNTMNNWADQGKYLSLGNAPAPSLYKPQHPPSRDPCYPLYSHTLNMMSNTAMQVNHQAIIKTDNTSTINHSHFEYANC
;
A
#
# COMPACT_ATOMS: atom_id res chain seq x y z
N MET A 1 -4.76 -19.67 1.46
CA MET A 1 -4.22 -19.53 0.08
C MET A 1 -4.05 -18.07 -0.34
N ILE A 2 -5.09 -17.21 -0.37
CA ILE A 2 -4.91 -15.79 -0.80
C ILE A 2 -3.91 -15.00 0.05
N ARG A 3 -3.91 -15.16 1.38
CA ARG A 3 -2.93 -14.51 2.27
C ARG A 3 -1.48 -14.80 1.85
N TYR A 4 -1.19 -16.04 1.46
CA TYR A 4 0.14 -16.44 0.99
C TYR A 4 0.52 -15.71 -0.31
N ILE A 5 -0.41 -15.62 -1.27
CA ILE A 5 -0.20 -14.88 -2.53
C ILE A 5 0.07 -13.40 -2.26
N LEU A 6 -0.67 -12.81 -1.32
CA LEU A 6 -0.48 -11.41 -0.93
C LEU A 6 0.87 -11.18 -0.23
N HIS A 7 1.30 -12.09 0.65
CA HIS A 7 2.63 -12.02 1.24
C HIS A 7 3.76 -12.15 0.20
N GLN A 8 3.59 -13.00 -0.82
CA GLN A 8 4.55 -13.08 -1.93
C GLN A 8 4.62 -11.76 -2.73
N ALA A 9 3.50 -11.05 -2.88
CA ALA A 9 3.50 -9.72 -3.51
C ALA A 9 4.26 -8.69 -2.67
N ILE A 10 4.11 -8.71 -1.34
CA ILE A 10 4.87 -7.87 -0.41
C ILE A 10 6.36 -8.21 -0.48
N GLU A 11 6.71 -9.50 -0.47
CA GLU A 11 8.08 -9.98 -0.57
C GLU A 11 8.73 -9.52 -1.89
N HIS A 12 8.04 -9.66 -3.02
CA HIS A 12 8.49 -9.16 -4.32
C HIS A 12 8.76 -7.65 -4.29
N ALA A 13 7.85 -6.88 -3.69
CA ALA A 13 8.03 -5.43 -3.52
C ALA A 13 9.25 -5.10 -2.63
N HIS A 14 9.47 -5.84 -1.54
CA HIS A 14 10.59 -5.61 -0.62
C HIS A 14 11.94 -6.02 -1.20
N LEU A 15 11.99 -7.12 -1.96
CA LEU A 15 13.19 -7.56 -2.67
C LEU A 15 13.56 -6.57 -3.78
N THR A 16 12.57 -5.93 -4.40
CA THR A 16 12.78 -4.82 -5.34
C THR A 16 13.40 -3.62 -4.62
N PHE A 17 12.83 -3.18 -3.49
CA PHE A 17 13.30 -2.01 -2.75
C PHE A 17 14.15 -2.38 -1.54
N SER A 18 15.34 -2.97 -1.79
CA SER A 18 16.24 -3.42 -0.72
C SER A 18 16.79 -2.26 0.14
N GLY A 19 16.81 -1.04 -0.41
CA GLY A 19 17.10 0.20 0.30
C GLY A 19 16.01 0.61 1.29
N LYS A 20 14.88 -0.13 1.31
CA LYS A 20 13.70 0.08 2.14
C LYS A 20 13.06 1.45 1.86
N THR A 21 12.26 1.92 2.81
CA THR A 21 11.52 3.18 2.71
C THR A 21 12.39 4.35 3.14
N SER A 22 12.18 5.52 2.53
CA SER A 22 12.91 6.73 2.91
C SER A 22 12.28 7.42 4.11
N ASN A 23 10.99 7.21 4.36
CA ASN A 23 10.19 7.99 5.31
C ASN A 23 10.05 7.41 6.73
N ILE A 24 10.62 6.24 7.01
CA ILE A 24 10.62 5.62 8.36
C ILE A 24 11.98 5.86 9.03
N PHE A 25 11.97 6.22 10.31
CA PHE A 25 13.15 6.54 11.11
C PHE A 25 13.04 5.97 12.52
N TYR A 26 14.13 6.03 13.29
CA TYR A 26 14.15 5.71 14.72
C TYR A 26 14.56 6.95 15.52
N ASN A 27 13.94 7.16 16.67
CA ASN A 27 14.26 8.23 17.61
C ASN A 27 15.69 8.12 18.15
N ASN A 28 16.09 6.90 18.49
CA ASN A 28 17.40 6.56 19.02
C ASN A 28 18.06 5.49 18.13
N PRO A 29 18.59 5.86 16.94
CA PRO A 29 19.25 4.90 16.03
C PRO A 29 20.42 4.17 16.70
N GLU A 30 21.13 4.82 17.62
CA GLU A 30 22.26 4.26 18.36
C GLU A 30 21.88 3.07 19.26
N CYS A 31 20.64 3.02 19.72
CA CYS A 31 20.12 1.89 20.52
C CYS A 31 19.70 0.69 19.66
N GLN A 32 19.78 0.81 18.32
CA GLN A 32 19.41 -0.26 17.41
C GLN A 32 20.58 -1.22 17.16
N PRO A 33 20.30 -2.47 16.73
CA PRO A 33 21.31 -3.38 16.19
C PRO A 33 22.14 -2.72 15.09
N GLU A 34 23.41 -3.12 14.94
CA GLU A 34 24.39 -2.50 14.05
C GLU A 34 23.84 -2.29 12.62
N SER A 35 23.18 -3.30 12.05
CA SER A 35 22.59 -3.22 10.71
C SER A 35 21.54 -2.13 10.57
N ARG A 36 20.72 -1.90 11.61
CA ARG A 36 19.71 -0.83 11.66
C ARG A 36 20.38 0.51 11.95
N ARG A 37 21.27 0.57 12.94
CA ARG A 37 22.00 1.79 13.28
C ARG A 37 22.73 2.38 12.06
N ASN A 38 23.45 1.54 11.31
CA ASN A 38 24.08 1.96 10.08
C ASN A 38 23.03 2.48 9.08
N ARG A 39 21.96 1.70 8.82
CA ARG A 39 20.90 2.08 7.86
C ARG A 39 20.19 3.40 8.19
N TYR A 40 19.96 3.67 9.48
CA TYR A 40 19.23 4.85 9.96
C TYR A 40 20.18 5.95 10.49
N SER A 41 21.48 5.87 10.19
CA SER A 41 22.40 6.98 10.41
C SER A 41 21.99 8.19 9.56
N THR A 42 22.31 9.40 10.02
CA THR A 42 21.97 10.64 9.31
C THR A 42 22.41 10.62 7.84
N THR A 43 23.64 10.18 7.59
CA THR A 43 24.21 10.07 6.24
C THR A 43 23.43 9.09 5.37
N ASN A 44 23.11 7.89 5.87
CA ASN A 44 22.37 6.90 5.08
C ASN A 44 20.92 7.30 4.87
N CYS A 45 20.31 7.98 5.84
CA CYS A 45 18.99 8.59 5.69
C CYS A 45 18.96 9.61 4.54
N GLN A 46 19.94 10.53 4.47
CA GLN A 46 20.07 11.50 3.38
C GLN A 46 20.31 10.83 2.03
N ILE A 47 21.14 9.77 1.98
CA ILE A 47 21.37 8.98 0.76
C ILE A 47 20.06 8.34 0.29
N ARG A 48 19.28 7.73 1.19
CA ARG A 48 17.99 7.12 0.84
C ARG A 48 17.00 8.15 0.34
N GLU A 49 16.91 9.31 0.99
CA GLU A 49 16.03 10.39 0.58
C GLU A 49 16.38 10.88 -0.83
N ARG A 50 17.67 11.14 -1.11
CA ARG A 50 18.14 11.51 -2.45
C ARG A 50 17.79 10.45 -3.49
N LYS A 51 18.08 9.17 -3.24
CA LYS A 51 17.75 8.06 -4.15
C LYS A 51 16.25 7.97 -4.41
N PHE A 52 15.44 8.14 -3.36
CA PHE A 52 13.99 8.14 -3.49
C PHE A 52 13.50 9.32 -4.34
N SER A 53 14.05 10.52 -4.14
CA SER A 53 13.73 11.69 -4.95
C SER A 53 14.11 11.49 -6.42
N GLU A 54 15.29 10.92 -6.70
CA GLU A 54 15.73 10.60 -8.07
C GLU A 54 14.80 9.61 -8.75
N LEU A 55 14.43 8.51 -8.07
CA LEU A 55 13.46 7.56 -8.60
C LEU A 55 12.10 8.22 -8.86
N THR A 56 11.58 8.99 -7.88
CA THR A 56 10.29 9.67 -8.00
C THR A 56 10.26 10.60 -9.21
N GLN A 57 11.33 11.37 -9.47
CA GLN A 57 11.44 12.22 -10.65
C GLN A 57 11.38 11.44 -11.97
N LYS A 58 11.98 10.24 -12.02
CA LYS A 58 11.87 9.35 -13.19
C LYS A 58 10.45 8.83 -13.35
N LEU A 59 9.81 8.39 -12.27
CA LEU A 59 8.46 7.84 -12.27
C LEU A 59 7.39 8.86 -12.63
N ASN A 60 7.59 10.14 -12.30
CA ASN A 60 6.68 11.24 -12.65
C ASN A 60 6.53 11.45 -14.17
N ARG A 61 7.43 10.90 -14.99
CA ARG A 61 7.33 10.92 -16.45
C ARG A 61 6.28 9.96 -16.99
N PHE A 62 5.79 9.04 -16.15
CA PHE A 62 4.85 8.00 -16.53
C PHE A 62 3.54 8.20 -15.77
N GLY A 63 2.42 8.33 -16.49
CA GLY A 63 1.09 8.41 -15.85
C GLY A 63 0.58 7.07 -15.32
N ASN A 64 1.21 5.96 -15.69
CA ASN A 64 0.58 4.65 -15.78
C ASN A 64 1.38 3.62 -14.96
N ALA A 65 0.70 2.74 -14.22
CA ALA A 65 1.34 1.82 -13.27
C ALA A 65 2.32 0.82 -13.94
N ARG A 66 2.00 0.35 -15.15
CA ARG A 66 2.85 -0.59 -15.90
C ARG A 66 4.17 0.07 -16.31
N ASN A 67 4.11 1.27 -16.87
CA ASN A 67 5.30 2.01 -17.28
C ASN A 67 6.15 2.42 -16.08
N LYS A 68 5.51 2.82 -14.96
CA LYS A 68 6.22 3.06 -13.70
C LYS A 68 6.93 1.80 -13.22
N TYR A 69 6.26 0.64 -13.25
CA TYR A 69 6.88 -0.64 -12.87
C TYR A 69 8.02 -1.04 -13.78
N ASN A 70 7.87 -0.93 -15.10
CA ASN A 70 8.94 -1.19 -16.04
C ASN A 70 10.17 -0.30 -15.75
N CYS A 71 9.94 0.99 -15.46
CA CYS A 71 11.01 1.89 -15.03
C CYS A 71 11.65 1.40 -13.71
N ILE A 72 10.87 1.02 -12.69
CA ILE A 72 11.40 0.47 -11.43
C ILE A 72 12.27 -0.77 -11.69
N MET A 73 11.83 -1.68 -12.54
CA MET A 73 12.56 -2.91 -12.88
C MET A 73 13.86 -2.62 -13.62
N GLU A 74 13.88 -1.66 -14.54
CA GLU A 74 15.13 -1.23 -15.19
C GLU A 74 16.10 -0.58 -14.20
N GLU A 75 15.62 0.32 -13.34
CA GLU A 75 16.45 0.93 -12.29
C GLU A 75 17.02 -0.14 -11.34
N LYS A 76 16.23 -1.16 -10.99
CA LYS A 76 16.66 -2.26 -10.12
C LYS A 76 17.80 -3.10 -10.72
N LYS A 77 17.92 -3.19 -12.06
CA LYS A 77 19.04 -3.88 -12.72
C LYS A 77 20.37 -3.15 -12.51
N HIS A 78 20.31 -1.82 -12.36
CA HIS A 78 21.49 -0.97 -12.20
C HIS A 78 21.80 -0.66 -10.74
N ASP A 79 20.79 -0.61 -9.88
CA ASP A 79 20.93 -0.28 -8.47
C ASP A 79 20.31 -1.36 -7.58
N ASN A 80 21.17 -2.15 -6.96
CA ASN A 80 20.72 -3.16 -6.00
C ASN A 80 20.17 -2.56 -4.71
N PHE A 81 20.37 -1.27 -4.45
CA PHE A 81 19.93 -0.54 -3.26
C PHE A 81 18.88 0.52 -3.63
N LEU A 82 17.83 0.09 -4.34
CA LEU A 82 16.71 0.94 -4.69
C LEU A 82 15.84 1.25 -3.47
N VAL A 83 15.36 2.49 -3.37
CA VAL A 83 14.54 3.01 -2.25
C VAL A 83 13.16 3.37 -2.78
N GLY A 84 12.11 2.96 -2.08
CA GLY A 84 10.71 3.20 -2.48
C GLY A 84 9.80 3.35 -1.28
N ASN A 85 8.72 4.13 -1.42
CA ASN A 85 7.71 4.33 -0.39
C ASN A 85 6.41 3.61 -0.79
N CYS A 86 5.32 3.90 -0.07
CA CYS A 86 4.02 3.24 -0.23
C CYS A 86 3.55 3.16 -1.69
N THR A 87 3.76 4.22 -2.49
CA THR A 87 3.38 4.27 -3.92
C THR A 87 4.16 3.25 -4.74
N GLU A 88 5.48 3.27 -4.65
CA GLU A 88 6.35 2.38 -5.44
C GLU A 88 6.19 0.92 -5.00
N LEU A 89 6.09 0.69 -3.69
CA LEU A 89 5.82 -0.62 -3.12
C LEU A 89 4.45 -1.16 -3.60
N SER A 90 3.41 -0.33 -3.58
CA SER A 90 2.06 -0.70 -4.03
C SER A 90 1.98 -0.95 -5.53
N ILE A 91 2.70 -0.16 -6.36
CA ILE A 91 2.81 -0.39 -7.80
C ILE A 91 3.47 -1.75 -8.06
N THR A 92 4.59 -2.04 -7.41
CA THR A 92 5.27 -3.33 -7.57
C THR A 92 4.40 -4.51 -7.11
N ALA A 93 3.68 -4.37 -6.00
CA ALA A 93 2.75 -5.39 -5.53
C ALA A 93 1.56 -5.59 -6.49
N LEU A 94 0.97 -4.51 -7.01
CA LEU A 94 -0.10 -4.58 -8.01
C LEU A 94 0.35 -5.34 -9.26
N MET A 95 1.55 -5.02 -9.78
CA MET A 95 2.08 -5.66 -10.99
C MET A 95 2.41 -7.13 -10.76
N TYR A 96 2.96 -7.48 -9.59
CA TYR A 96 3.12 -8.87 -9.20
C TYR A 96 1.79 -9.60 -9.24
N LEU A 97 0.75 -9.08 -8.58
CA LEU A 97 -0.55 -9.74 -8.53
C LEU A 97 -1.24 -9.84 -9.90
N ALA A 98 -1.12 -8.80 -10.73
CA ALA A 98 -1.80 -8.70 -12.02
C ALA A 98 -1.12 -9.48 -13.16
N GLU A 99 0.20 -9.67 -13.09
CA GLU A 99 0.97 -10.29 -14.19
C GLU A 99 1.68 -11.57 -13.78
N ILE A 100 2.42 -11.56 -12.68
CA ILE A 100 3.27 -12.68 -12.25
C ILE A 100 2.44 -13.74 -11.50
N GLY A 101 1.72 -13.29 -10.47
CA GLY A 101 0.87 -14.10 -9.60
C GLY A 101 -0.55 -14.32 -10.11
N LYS A 102 -0.90 -13.83 -11.32
CA LYS A 102 -2.28 -13.80 -11.83
C LYS A 102 -2.96 -15.16 -11.83
N ASN A 103 -2.22 -16.22 -12.16
CA ASN A 103 -2.78 -17.57 -12.23
C ASN A 103 -3.19 -18.06 -10.83
N ASN A 104 -2.38 -17.76 -9.80
CA ASN A 104 -2.67 -18.12 -8.42
C ASN A 104 -3.86 -17.31 -7.88
N VAL A 105 -3.93 -16.02 -8.23
CA VAL A 105 -5.05 -15.14 -7.91
C VAL A 105 -6.35 -15.67 -8.54
N SER A 106 -6.34 -15.93 -9.86
CA SER A 106 -7.48 -16.49 -10.58
C SER A 106 -7.92 -17.83 -10.01
N HIS A 107 -6.98 -18.72 -9.71
CA HIS A 107 -7.26 -20.02 -9.11
C HIS A 107 -7.99 -19.87 -7.77
N TYR A 108 -7.53 -18.96 -6.90
CA TYR A 108 -8.18 -18.68 -5.63
C TYR A 108 -9.63 -18.24 -5.77
N PHE A 109 -9.90 -17.21 -6.59
CA PHE A 109 -11.26 -16.68 -6.73
C PHE A 109 -12.20 -17.61 -7.49
N ARG A 110 -11.69 -18.42 -8.43
CA ARG A 110 -12.46 -19.49 -9.08
C ARG A 110 -12.88 -20.57 -8.09
N HIS A 111 -11.93 -21.06 -7.28
CA HIS A 111 -12.22 -22.05 -6.24
C HIS A 111 -13.24 -21.50 -5.23
N TYR A 112 -13.07 -20.26 -4.78
CA TYR A 112 -14.04 -19.61 -3.87
C TYR A 112 -15.45 -19.51 -4.48
N SER A 113 -15.55 -19.18 -5.77
CA SER A 113 -16.84 -19.07 -6.46
C SER A 113 -17.55 -20.42 -6.56
N GLN A 114 -16.80 -21.50 -6.82
CA GLN A 114 -17.32 -22.87 -6.88
C GLN A 114 -17.86 -23.32 -5.52
N THR A 115 -17.15 -23.06 -4.42
CA THR A 115 -17.60 -23.44 -3.08
C THR A 115 -18.76 -22.59 -2.57
N SER A 116 -18.96 -21.41 -3.14
CA SER A 116 -19.99 -20.45 -2.70
C SER A 116 -21.26 -20.48 -3.57
N ASN A 117 -21.42 -21.48 -4.44
CA ASN A 117 -22.54 -21.61 -5.39
C ASN A 117 -22.74 -20.39 -6.32
N VAL A 118 -21.68 -19.60 -6.57
CA VAL A 118 -21.73 -18.46 -7.49
C VAL A 118 -21.60 -18.99 -8.92
N LYS A 119 -22.69 -18.90 -9.70
CA LYS A 119 -22.78 -19.51 -11.04
C LYS A 119 -21.82 -18.93 -12.08
N ASN A 120 -21.46 -17.65 -11.96
CA ASN A 120 -20.63 -16.96 -12.95
C ASN A 120 -19.32 -16.49 -12.33
N ILE A 121 -18.20 -16.91 -12.92
CA ILE A 121 -16.88 -16.37 -12.58
C ILE A 121 -16.91 -14.89 -12.91
N GLN A 122 -16.68 -14.06 -11.90
CA GLN A 122 -16.61 -12.61 -12.07
C GLN A 122 -15.16 -12.16 -12.26
N PRO A 123 -14.94 -11.01 -12.93
CA PRO A 123 -13.63 -10.37 -12.97
C PRO A 123 -13.05 -10.13 -11.57
N ILE A 124 -11.73 -10.07 -11.48
CA ILE A 124 -11.00 -9.77 -10.25
C ILE A 124 -10.37 -8.39 -10.42
N TYR A 125 -10.64 -7.52 -9.46
CA TYR A 125 -10.15 -6.14 -9.43
C TYR A 125 -8.98 -6.05 -8.45
N ILE A 126 -7.90 -5.42 -8.88
CA ILE A 126 -6.71 -5.10 -8.08
C ILE A 126 -6.51 -3.59 -8.17
N GLU A 127 -6.60 -2.89 -7.05
CA GLU A 127 -6.70 -1.44 -7.02
C GLU A 127 -5.70 -0.86 -6.01
N ILE A 128 -4.99 0.21 -6.39
CA ILE A 128 -4.22 1.00 -5.42
C ILE A 128 -5.13 2.09 -4.88
N LEU A 129 -5.37 2.09 -3.57
CA LEU A 129 -6.23 3.05 -2.90
C LEU A 129 -5.40 4.02 -2.07
N ALA A 130 -5.84 5.27 -2.00
CA ALA A 130 -5.29 6.31 -1.13
C ALA A 130 -6.41 7.12 -0.48
N PRO A 131 -6.23 7.68 0.73
CA PRO A 131 -7.18 8.63 1.32
C PRO A 131 -7.44 9.86 0.43
N VAL A 132 -8.69 10.29 0.28
CA VAL A 132 -9.10 11.46 -0.54
C VAL A 132 -8.66 12.79 0.08
N GLN A 133 -8.87 12.96 1.39
CA GLN A 133 -8.71 14.27 2.06
C GLN A 133 -7.36 14.47 2.72
N ALA A 134 -6.43 13.54 2.58
CA ALA A 134 -5.23 13.59 3.38
C ALA A 134 -4.06 14.17 2.57
N SER A 135 -3.42 15.16 3.16
CA SER A 135 -2.00 15.47 2.96
C SER A 135 -1.08 14.27 3.30
N SER A 136 -1.64 13.12 3.67
CA SER A 136 -0.90 11.88 3.93
C SER A 136 -0.72 11.06 2.66
N TYR A 137 0.54 10.91 2.28
CA TYR A 137 1.02 10.08 1.20
C TYR A 137 1.00 8.59 1.56
N HIS A 138 -0.15 8.01 1.92
CA HIS A 138 -0.23 6.54 2.06
C HIS A 138 -1.17 5.94 1.03
N CYS A 139 -0.75 4.81 0.49
CA CYS A 139 -1.57 3.99 -0.38
C CYS A 139 -1.26 2.52 -0.18
N PHE A 140 -2.22 1.67 -0.52
CA PHE A 140 -2.15 0.23 -0.37
C PHE A 140 -2.91 -0.45 -1.52
N VAL A 141 -2.71 -1.75 -1.69
CA VAL A 141 -3.41 -2.55 -2.70
C VAL A 141 -4.65 -3.19 -2.08
N MET A 142 -5.78 -3.09 -2.77
CA MET A 142 -7.00 -3.84 -2.49
C MET A 142 -7.26 -4.83 -3.61
N ILE A 143 -7.66 -6.06 -3.28
CA ILE A 143 -8.03 -7.08 -4.26
C ILE A 143 -9.39 -7.69 -3.91
N TYR A 144 -10.26 -7.81 -4.91
CA TYR A 144 -11.57 -8.41 -4.72
C TYR A 144 -12.17 -8.94 -6.02
N SER A 145 -13.15 -9.83 -5.89
CA SER A 145 -14.09 -10.15 -6.95
C SER A 145 -15.50 -9.72 -6.49
N PRO A 146 -16.35 -9.12 -7.34
CA PRO A 146 -17.68 -8.64 -6.94
C PRO A 146 -18.54 -9.69 -6.22
N SER A 147 -18.38 -10.97 -6.59
CA SER A 147 -19.09 -12.09 -5.95
C SER A 147 -18.71 -12.33 -4.48
N CYS A 148 -17.60 -11.76 -4.02
CA CYS A 148 -17.08 -11.92 -2.66
C CYS A 148 -17.41 -10.75 -1.74
N ILE A 149 -18.04 -9.68 -2.28
CA ILE A 149 -18.30 -8.45 -1.54
C ILE A 149 -19.75 -8.44 -1.06
N SER A 150 -19.93 -8.41 0.27
CA SER A 150 -21.26 -8.49 0.89
C SER A 150 -22.07 -7.19 0.79
N ASP A 151 -21.39 -6.05 0.70
CA ASP A 151 -21.99 -4.71 0.69
C ASP A 151 -21.91 -4.04 -0.70
N TYR A 152 -21.65 -4.81 -1.75
CA TYR A 152 -21.35 -4.29 -3.10
C TYR A 152 -22.43 -3.36 -3.65
N GLN A 153 -23.70 -3.64 -3.36
CA GLN A 153 -24.87 -2.86 -3.78
C GLN A 153 -25.07 -1.58 -2.94
N PHE A 154 -24.59 -1.56 -1.69
CA PHE A 154 -24.74 -0.46 -0.75
C PHE A 154 -23.53 0.48 -0.72
N GLN A 155 -22.46 0.12 -1.42
CA GLN A 155 -21.37 1.05 -1.64
C GLN A 155 -21.89 2.24 -2.46
N ASN A 156 -21.89 3.42 -1.87
CA ASN A 156 -22.06 4.69 -2.58
C ASN A 156 -20.87 4.87 -3.51
N LYS A 157 -20.95 4.24 -4.68
CA LYS A 157 -19.94 4.42 -5.71
C LYS A 157 -20.29 5.70 -6.46
N ASN A 158 -19.67 6.80 -6.05
CA ASN A 158 -19.55 7.94 -6.94
C ASN A 158 -18.50 7.57 -7.99
N ILE A 159 -18.97 6.93 -9.06
CA ILE A 159 -18.15 6.51 -10.19
C ILE A 159 -18.25 7.59 -11.24
N ASN A 160 -17.16 8.32 -11.39
CA ASN A 160 -16.96 9.13 -12.57
C ASN A 160 -16.01 8.36 -13.51
N PRO A 161 -16.15 8.45 -14.84
CA PRO A 161 -15.16 7.91 -15.76
C PRO A 161 -13.72 8.29 -15.45
N LEU A 162 -13.47 9.38 -14.73
CA LEU A 162 -12.15 9.90 -14.37
C LEU A 162 -11.67 9.51 -12.96
N TYR A 163 -12.59 9.18 -12.04
CA TYR A 163 -12.23 8.86 -10.66
C TYR A 163 -13.21 7.84 -10.05
N LYS A 164 -12.65 6.94 -9.25
CA LYS A 164 -13.40 5.98 -8.45
C LYS A 164 -13.08 6.21 -6.99
N THR A 165 -14.12 6.39 -6.18
CA THR A 165 -14.00 6.60 -4.74
C THR A 165 -14.82 5.57 -3.96
N TYR A 166 -14.40 5.32 -2.73
CA TYR A 166 -15.07 4.49 -1.76
C TYR A 166 -15.22 5.28 -0.46
N ASP A 167 -16.44 5.53 0.00
CA ASP A 167 -16.67 6.12 1.32
C ASP A 167 -16.21 5.18 2.44
N LYS A 168 -16.27 3.87 2.17
CA LYS A 168 -15.80 2.79 3.03
C LYS A 168 -15.25 1.64 2.18
N LEU A 169 -14.20 0.97 2.66
CA LEU A 169 -13.68 -0.22 1.99
C LEU A 169 -14.74 -1.35 1.94
N PRO A 170 -14.90 -2.04 0.80
CA PRO A 170 -15.87 -3.12 0.62
C PRO A 170 -15.62 -4.29 1.56
N ASN A 171 -16.62 -4.70 2.34
CA ASN A 171 -16.51 -5.87 3.23
C ASN A 171 -16.26 -7.15 2.43
N GLY A 172 -15.25 -7.92 2.82
CA GLY A 172 -14.84 -9.15 2.12
C GLY A 172 -13.76 -8.93 1.05
N ALA A 173 -13.36 -7.68 0.79
CA ALA A 173 -12.17 -7.39 0.00
C ALA A 173 -10.90 -7.72 0.82
N TRP A 174 -9.82 -8.05 0.13
CA TRP A 174 -8.52 -8.24 0.76
C TRP A 174 -7.65 -6.99 0.60
N VAL A 175 -6.96 -6.62 1.66
CA VAL A 175 -5.95 -5.56 1.68
C VAL A 175 -4.55 -6.20 1.68
N CYS A 176 -3.67 -5.61 0.88
CA CYS A 176 -2.25 -5.87 0.82
C CYS A 176 -1.52 -4.52 0.90
N ASP A 177 -0.98 -4.21 2.07
CA ASP A 177 -0.17 -3.03 2.32
C ASP A 177 1.31 -3.44 2.40
N PRO A 178 2.06 -3.31 1.29
CA PRO A 178 3.48 -3.65 1.28
C PRO A 178 4.35 -2.67 2.07
N TRP A 179 3.87 -1.48 2.44
CA TRP A 179 4.66 -0.52 3.22
C TRP A 179 4.54 -0.79 4.72
N ALA A 180 3.34 -1.14 5.20
CA ALA A 180 3.10 -1.51 6.59
C ALA A 180 3.21 -3.02 6.87
N GLU A 181 3.44 -3.84 5.84
CA GLU A 181 3.47 -5.32 5.91
C GLU A 181 2.12 -5.93 6.38
N ILE A 182 0.99 -5.34 5.97
CA ILE A 182 -0.35 -5.78 6.39
C ILE A 182 -1.02 -6.60 5.29
N VAL A 183 -1.53 -7.78 5.67
CA VAL A 183 -2.42 -8.60 4.85
C VAL A 183 -3.64 -9.00 5.68
N CYS A 184 -4.81 -8.45 5.34
CA CYS A 184 -6.05 -8.72 6.07
C CYS A 184 -7.28 -8.54 5.18
N LEU A 185 -8.44 -8.88 5.71
CA LEU A 185 -9.71 -8.44 5.13
C LEU A 185 -9.90 -6.93 5.39
N SER A 186 -10.53 -6.24 4.46
CA SER A 186 -10.73 -4.78 4.48
C SER A 186 -11.48 -4.30 5.73
N GLU A 187 -12.46 -5.04 6.22
CA GLU A 187 -13.22 -4.70 7.43
C GLU A 187 -12.33 -4.65 8.70
N ASN A 188 -11.18 -5.34 8.68
CA ASN A 188 -10.25 -5.37 9.81
C ASN A 188 -9.08 -4.40 9.62
N TYR A 189 -8.96 -3.74 8.47
CA TYR A 189 -7.74 -3.02 8.09
C TYR A 189 -7.43 -1.84 9.02
N ASP A 190 -8.44 -1.08 9.44
CA ASP A 190 -8.25 0.02 10.39
C ASP A 190 -7.62 -0.46 11.72
N SER A 191 -8.11 -1.58 12.25
CA SER A 191 -7.58 -2.16 13.49
C SER A 191 -6.13 -2.65 13.32
N HIS A 192 -5.82 -3.31 12.20
CA HIS A 192 -4.46 -3.76 11.89
C HIS A 192 -3.51 -2.58 11.69
N TRP A 193 -3.96 -1.54 11.00
CA TRP A 193 -3.19 -0.31 10.81
C TRP A 193 -2.83 0.33 12.14
N ARG A 194 -3.83 0.56 13.01
CA ARG A 194 -3.63 1.15 14.35
C ARG A 194 -2.64 0.33 15.18
N ASN A 195 -2.80 -1.00 15.18
CA ASN A 195 -1.89 -1.89 15.89
C ASN A 195 -0.46 -1.82 15.34
N THR A 196 -0.28 -1.78 14.02
CA THR A 196 1.04 -1.63 13.40
C THR A 196 1.68 -0.29 13.76
N MET A 197 0.93 0.81 13.70
CA MET A 197 1.42 2.13 14.07
C MET A 197 1.80 2.19 15.56
N ASN A 198 0.98 1.63 16.47
CA ASN A 198 1.32 1.55 17.88
C ASN A 198 2.59 0.72 18.12
N ASN A 199 2.71 -0.46 17.50
CA ASN A 199 3.91 -1.28 17.59
C ASN A 199 5.16 -0.57 17.07
N TRP A 200 5.01 0.24 16.02
CA TRP A 200 6.10 1.06 15.50
C TRP A 200 6.50 2.16 16.47
N ALA A 201 5.51 2.84 17.08
CA ALA A 201 5.76 3.78 18.15
C ALA A 201 6.49 3.08 19.31
N ASP A 202 6.04 1.94 19.82
CA ASP A 202 6.72 1.24 20.91
C ASP A 202 8.17 0.85 20.59
N GLN A 203 8.50 0.67 19.30
CA GLN A 203 9.85 0.41 18.80
C GLN A 203 10.71 1.67 18.60
N GLY A 204 10.21 2.86 18.92
CA GLY A 204 10.91 4.13 18.69
C GLY A 204 10.90 4.59 17.25
N LYS A 205 9.97 4.11 16.41
CA LYS A 205 9.86 4.57 15.03
C LYS A 205 9.00 5.81 14.90
N TYR A 206 9.35 6.64 13.92
CA TYR A 206 8.55 7.78 13.50
C TYR A 206 8.57 7.95 11.98
N LEU A 207 7.64 8.74 11.46
CA LEU A 207 7.53 9.07 10.05
C LEU A 207 8.02 10.48 9.77
N SER A 208 8.90 10.65 8.78
CA SER A 208 9.18 11.95 8.19
C SER A 208 8.21 12.19 7.04
N LEU A 209 7.31 13.16 7.21
CA LEU A 209 6.31 13.53 6.20
C LEU A 209 6.74 14.80 5.42
N GLY A 210 8.04 15.04 5.26
CA GLY A 210 8.61 16.22 4.61
C GLY A 210 8.63 17.46 5.51
N ASN A 211 8.43 18.65 4.95
CA ASN A 211 8.45 19.96 5.65
C ASN A 211 7.33 20.17 6.68
N ALA A 212 6.61 19.12 7.07
CA ALA A 212 5.77 19.18 8.25
C ALA A 212 6.69 19.54 9.43
N PRO A 213 6.53 20.71 10.07
CA PRO A 213 7.37 21.10 11.19
C PRO A 213 7.30 19.96 12.20
N ALA A 214 8.44 19.36 12.56
CA ALA A 214 8.50 18.39 13.64
C ALA A 214 7.87 19.05 14.88
N PRO A 215 6.64 18.69 15.28
CA PRO A 215 5.99 19.41 16.33
C PRO A 215 6.37 18.70 17.61
N SER A 216 7.11 19.44 18.42
CA SER A 216 6.89 19.42 19.85
C SER A 216 5.38 19.28 20.14
N LEU A 217 5.02 18.27 20.93
CA LEU A 217 3.75 18.12 21.66
C LEU A 217 2.61 17.39 20.93
N TYR A 218 2.72 16.07 20.90
CA TYR A 218 1.58 15.25 21.34
C TYR A 218 1.60 15.20 22.87
N LYS A 219 0.58 15.76 23.52
CA LYS A 219 0.33 15.55 24.96
C LYS A 219 -0.62 14.35 25.07
N PRO A 220 -0.14 13.13 25.38
CA PRO A 220 -1.05 12.08 25.85
C PRO A 220 -1.77 12.59 27.10
N GLN A 221 -3.06 12.27 27.25
CA GLN A 221 -3.88 12.64 28.42
C GLN A 221 -3.48 11.91 29.72
N HIS A 222 -2.30 11.27 29.75
CA HIS A 222 -1.68 10.66 30.92
C HIS A 222 -0.21 11.08 30.99
N PRO A 223 0.35 11.30 32.20
CA PRO A 223 1.57 12.08 32.37
C PRO A 223 2.74 11.43 31.62
N PRO A 224 3.33 12.12 30.62
CA PRO A 224 4.47 11.61 29.89
C PRO A 224 5.72 11.70 30.76
N SER A 225 6.46 10.60 30.85
CA SER A 225 7.89 10.68 31.11
C SER A 225 8.53 11.61 30.07
N ARG A 226 9.44 12.45 30.52
CA ARG A 226 10.07 13.59 29.82
C ARG A 226 10.92 13.19 28.60
N ASP A 227 10.33 12.70 27.52
CA ASP A 227 11.08 12.44 26.28
C ASP A 227 10.35 12.99 25.05
N PRO A 228 10.84 14.07 24.40
CA PRO A 228 10.17 14.77 23.30
C PRO A 228 10.17 14.02 21.95
N CYS A 229 10.49 12.73 21.93
CA CYS A 229 10.71 11.95 20.71
C CYS A 229 9.50 11.16 20.19
N TYR A 230 8.25 11.43 20.57
CA TYR A 230 7.07 10.75 19.99
C TYR A 230 5.99 11.76 19.60
N PRO A 231 5.21 11.57 18.51
CA PRO A 231 4.79 10.27 17.95
C PRO A 231 4.55 10.18 16.42
N LEU A 232 4.18 8.98 15.96
CA LEU A 232 3.22 8.82 14.86
C LEU A 232 1.96 9.66 15.17
N TYR A 233 1.68 10.65 14.33
CA TYR A 233 0.61 11.61 14.59
C TYR A 233 -0.76 10.94 14.76
N SER A 234 -1.67 11.57 15.50
CA SER A 234 -3.08 11.13 15.57
C SER A 234 -3.73 11.02 14.19
N HIS A 235 -3.34 11.88 13.25
CA HIS A 235 -3.79 11.79 11.86
C HIS A 235 -3.28 10.53 11.18
N THR A 236 -2.03 10.10 11.45
CA THR A 236 -1.48 8.85 10.92
C THR A 236 -2.17 7.65 11.54
N LEU A 237 -2.40 7.67 12.85
CA LEU A 237 -3.03 6.56 13.56
C LEU A 237 -4.48 6.31 13.09
N ASN A 238 -5.24 7.39 12.89
CA ASN A 238 -6.66 7.31 12.49
C ASN A 238 -6.87 7.45 10.97
N MET A 239 -5.80 7.41 10.17
CA MET A 239 -5.86 7.67 8.73
C MET A 239 -6.81 6.72 7.99
N MET A 240 -6.87 5.46 8.44
CA MET A 240 -7.71 4.42 7.83
C MET A 240 -9.16 4.43 8.35
N SER A 241 -9.46 5.24 9.37
CA SER A 241 -10.75 5.25 10.03
C SER A 241 -11.72 6.21 9.36
N ASN A 242 -12.79 5.69 8.74
CA ASN A 242 -13.86 6.50 8.13
C ASN A 242 -13.38 7.52 7.09
N THR A 243 -12.22 7.27 6.46
CA THR A 243 -11.70 8.13 5.41
C THR A 243 -12.12 7.60 4.05
N ALA A 244 -12.73 8.47 3.25
CA ALA A 244 -13.01 8.17 1.85
C ALA A 244 -11.69 7.85 1.12
N MET A 245 -11.70 6.80 0.31
CA MET A 245 -10.54 6.32 -0.44
C MET A 245 -10.75 6.56 -1.92
N GLN A 246 -9.76 7.10 -2.61
CA GLN A 246 -9.71 7.18 -4.07
C GLN A 246 -8.87 6.04 -4.63
N VAL A 247 -9.28 5.52 -5.78
CA VAL A 247 -8.46 4.58 -6.55
C VAL A 247 -7.50 5.38 -7.43
N ASN A 248 -6.20 5.11 -7.29
CA ASN A 248 -5.14 5.75 -8.08
C ASN A 248 -4.80 4.91 -9.32
N HIS A 249 -4.80 3.58 -9.20
CA HIS A 249 -4.47 2.65 -10.28
C HIS A 249 -5.35 1.40 -10.18
N GLN A 250 -5.67 0.80 -11.31
CA GLN A 250 -6.51 -0.41 -11.38
C GLN A 250 -5.90 -1.41 -12.36
N ALA A 251 -5.90 -2.68 -11.98
CA ALA A 251 -5.77 -3.81 -12.87
C ALA A 251 -7.01 -4.71 -12.74
N ILE A 252 -7.43 -5.31 -13.85
CA ILE A 252 -8.56 -6.23 -13.91
C ILE A 252 -8.05 -7.53 -14.51
N ILE A 253 -8.18 -8.62 -13.77
CA ILE A 253 -8.02 -9.97 -14.32
C ILE A 253 -9.41 -10.42 -14.78
N LYS A 254 -9.56 -10.56 -16.10
CA LYS A 254 -10.80 -10.99 -16.75
C LYS A 254 -11.04 -12.49 -16.53
N THR A 255 -12.25 -12.94 -16.84
CA THR A 255 -12.68 -14.33 -16.66
C THR A 255 -11.85 -15.33 -17.47
N ASP A 256 -11.36 -14.89 -18.63
CA ASP A 256 -10.43 -15.60 -19.52
C ASP A 256 -8.95 -15.58 -19.04
N ASN A 257 -8.68 -15.02 -17.85
CA ASN A 257 -7.34 -14.88 -17.25
C ASN A 257 -6.39 -13.92 -18.01
N THR A 258 -6.93 -13.08 -18.90
CA THR A 258 -6.22 -11.90 -19.42
C THR A 258 -6.28 -10.77 -18.40
N SER A 259 -5.26 -9.90 -18.40
CA SER A 259 -5.15 -8.78 -17.47
C SER A 259 -5.12 -7.46 -18.23
N THR A 260 -5.99 -6.52 -17.88
CA THR A 260 -5.92 -5.12 -18.32
C THR A 260 -5.42 -4.26 -17.18
N ILE A 261 -4.57 -3.29 -17.48
CA ILE A 261 -4.06 -2.32 -16.50
C ILE A 261 -4.55 -0.95 -16.98
N ASN A 262 -5.49 -0.39 -16.23
CA ASN A 262 -6.22 0.80 -16.62
C ASN A 262 -5.55 2.05 -16.05
N HIS A 263 -5.58 3.12 -16.86
CA HIS A 263 -4.72 4.29 -16.66
C HIS A 263 -5.44 5.65 -16.73
N SER A 264 -6.66 5.69 -17.25
CA SER A 264 -7.41 6.94 -17.44
C SER A 264 -8.92 6.80 -17.24
N HIS A 265 -9.45 5.58 -17.39
CA HIS A 265 -10.84 5.27 -17.14
C HIS A 265 -10.97 4.08 -16.20
N PHE A 266 -11.79 4.24 -15.16
CA PHE A 266 -12.16 3.14 -14.29
C PHE A 266 -13.21 2.31 -15.01
N GLU A 267 -12.89 1.04 -15.24
CA GLU A 267 -13.79 0.13 -15.95
C GLU A 267 -14.37 -0.89 -14.98
N TYR A 268 -15.59 -1.31 -15.28
CA TYR A 268 -16.05 -2.62 -14.90
C TYR A 268 -15.89 -3.51 -16.12
N ALA A 269 -15.34 -4.71 -15.94
CA ALA A 269 -15.36 -5.67 -17.03
C ALA A 269 -16.83 -5.99 -17.36
N ASN A 270 -17.22 -5.71 -18.60
CA ASN A 270 -18.55 -6.04 -19.12
C ASN A 270 -18.75 -7.55 -18.96
N CYS A 271 -19.79 -7.92 -18.19
CA CYS A 271 -20.20 -9.31 -17.99
C CYS A 271 -20.93 -9.83 -19.22
#